data_AF-A0A2E0BX63-F1
#
_entry.id   AF-A0A2E0BX63-F1
#
_cell.length_a   1.000
_cell.length_b   1.000
_cell.length_c   1.000
_cell.angle_alpha   90.00
_cell.angle_beta   90.00
_cell.angle_gamma   90.00
#
_symmetry.space_group_name_H-M   'P 1'
#
loop_
_entity.id
_entity.type
_entity.pdbx_description
1 polymer ?
#
loop_
_entity_poly.entity_id
_entity_poly.type
_entity_poly.pdbx_seq_one_letter_code
_entity_poly.pdbx_strand_id
1 'polypeptide(L)'
;MAETPFDNIYDLSTSQLERLDEAEDLMLKNDLGAAERLLLSMLDEDEDCIPVLSNLGHLYGRHLSEFETAVEYYDRVLHLEPDNAWARDARRRYMRFVDK
;
A
#
# COMPACT_ATOMS: atom_id res chain seq x y z
N MET A 1 0.88 -12.49 -20.81
CA MET A 1 0.50 -12.86 -19.44
C MET A 1 1.35 -11.97 -18.57
N ALA A 2 0.74 -10.98 -17.92
CA ALA A 2 1.49 -10.09 -17.03
C ALA A 2 1.95 -10.94 -15.85
N GLU A 3 3.26 -11.15 -15.75
CA GLU A 3 3.88 -11.76 -14.58
C GLU A 3 3.84 -10.68 -13.50
N THR A 4 2.84 -10.74 -12.62
CA THR A 4 2.79 -9.84 -11.46
C THR A 4 4.06 -10.09 -10.63
N PRO A 5 4.88 -9.07 -10.34
CA PRO A 5 6.19 -9.26 -9.70
C PRO A 5 6.10 -9.71 -8.23
N PHE A 6 4.90 -9.84 -7.68
CA PHE A 6 4.65 -10.44 -6.37
C PHE A 6 4.06 -11.83 -6.57
N ASP A 7 4.72 -12.84 -5.98
CA ASP A 7 4.05 -14.11 -5.70
C ASP A 7 2.76 -13.77 -4.93
N ASN A 8 1.61 -14.29 -5.39
CA ASN A 8 0.32 -14.10 -4.73
C ASN A 8 0.27 -14.90 -3.41
N ILE A 9 1.12 -14.53 -2.46
CA ILE A 9 1.28 -15.16 -1.14
C ILE A 9 0.11 -14.85 -0.20
N TYR A 10 -0.74 -13.89 -0.58
CA TYR A 10 -1.91 -13.46 0.17
C TYR A 10 -3.23 -14.02 -0.38
N ASP A 11 -3.15 -15.00 -1.30
CA ASP A 11 -4.31 -15.67 -1.90
C ASP A 11 -5.37 -14.70 -2.47
N LEU A 12 -4.93 -13.56 -3.02
CA LEU A 12 -5.80 -12.56 -3.61
C LEU A 12 -6.54 -13.12 -4.83
N SER A 13 -7.80 -12.73 -4.98
CA SER A 13 -8.57 -13.02 -6.18
C SER A 13 -7.99 -12.30 -7.40
N THR A 14 -8.27 -12.82 -8.60
CA THR A 14 -7.88 -12.16 -9.86
C THR A 14 -8.36 -10.71 -9.92
N SER A 15 -9.58 -10.43 -9.45
CA SER A 15 -10.12 -9.06 -9.42
C SER A 15 -9.33 -8.15 -8.47
N GLN A 16 -8.88 -8.65 -7.32
CA GLN A 16 -8.06 -7.87 -6.39
C GLN A 16 -6.68 -7.59 -6.98
N LEU A 17 -6.05 -8.57 -7.63
CA LEU A 17 -4.77 -8.38 -8.31
C LEU A 17 -4.88 -7.33 -9.42
N GLU A 18 -5.91 -7.42 -10.27
CA GLU A 18 -6.14 -6.45 -11.35
C GLU A 18 -6.36 -5.02 -10.81
N ARG A 19 -7.10 -4.86 -9.70
CA ARG A 19 -7.30 -3.55 -9.07
C ARG A 19 -6.02 -2.99 -8.42
N LEU A 20 -5.16 -3.85 -7.87
CA LEU A 20 -3.86 -3.41 -7.35
C LEU A 20 -2.94 -2.95 -8.48
N ASP A 21 -2.86 -3.71 -9.57
CA ASP A 21 -2.10 -3.32 -10.77
C ASP A 21 -2.64 -1.99 -11.33
N GLU A 22 -3.98 -1.82 -11.38
CA GLU A 22 -4.60 -0.56 -11.80
C GLU A 22 -4.26 0.61 -10.87
N ALA A 23 -4.27 0.40 -9.55
CA ALA A 23 -3.88 1.43 -8.59
C ALA A 23 -2.43 1.86 -8.78
N GLU A 24 -1.50 0.92 -8.97
CA GLU A 24 -0.09 1.22 -9.26
C GLU A 24 0.06 2.01 -10.58
N ASP A 25 -0.67 1.60 -11.61
CA ASP A 25 -0.72 2.30 -12.90
C ASP A 25 -1.21 3.74 -12.76
N LEU A 26 -2.24 3.97 -11.95
CA LEU A 26 -2.77 5.31 -11.65
C LEU A 26 -1.74 6.16 -10.90
N MET A 27 -1.01 5.57 -9.94
CA MET A 27 0.10 6.22 -9.25
C MET A 27 1.21 6.64 -10.21
N LEU A 28 1.58 5.76 -11.17
CA LEU A 28 2.58 6.06 -12.20
C LEU A 28 2.11 7.17 -13.16
N LYS A 29 0.81 7.21 -13.48
CA LYS A 29 0.17 8.26 -14.29
C LYS A 29 -0.05 9.56 -13.51
N ASN A 30 0.32 9.60 -12.22
CA ASN A 30 0.10 10.72 -11.31
C ASN A 30 -1.39 11.06 -11.06
N ASP A 31 -2.30 10.11 -11.30
CA ASP A 31 -3.70 10.21 -10.92
C ASP A 31 -3.90 9.68 -9.49
N LEU A 32 -3.32 10.41 -8.53
CA LEU A 32 -3.21 9.97 -7.14
C LEU A 32 -4.58 9.84 -6.46
N GLY A 33 -5.53 10.71 -6.80
CA GLY A 33 -6.86 10.66 -6.21
C GLY A 33 -7.68 9.48 -6.71
N ALA A 34 -7.50 9.05 -7.97
CA ALA A 34 -8.14 7.82 -8.45
C ALA A 34 -7.53 6.58 -7.80
N ALA A 35 -6.20 6.53 -7.68
CA ALA A 35 -5.49 5.45 -6.99
C ALA A 35 -5.94 5.33 -5.53
N GLU A 36 -6.00 6.45 -4.80
CA GLU A 36 -6.45 6.51 -3.40
C GLU A 36 -7.87 5.95 -3.25
N ARG A 37 -8.82 6.43 -4.06
CA ARG A 37 -10.22 5.95 -4.01
C ARG A 37 -10.34 4.46 -4.30
N LEU A 38 -9.58 3.97 -5.27
CA LEU A 38 -9.59 2.54 -5.63
C LEU A 38 -9.05 1.70 -4.46
N LEU A 39 -7.89 2.07 -3.91
CA LEU A 39 -7.30 1.36 -2.78
C LEU A 39 -8.18 1.43 -1.52
N LEU A 40 -8.78 2.58 -1.21
CA LEU A 40 -9.72 2.72 -0.09
C LEU A 40 -10.96 1.84 -0.29
N SER A 41 -11.51 1.76 -1.51
CA SER A 41 -12.63 0.86 -1.78
C SER A 41 -12.28 -0.62 -1.61
N MET A 42 -11.04 -1.01 -1.93
CA MET A 42 -10.55 -2.37 -1.66
C MET A 42 -10.35 -2.62 -0.16
N LEU A 43 -9.91 -1.59 0.58
CA LEU A 43 -9.76 -1.68 2.02
C LEU A 43 -11.11 -1.78 2.74
N ASP A 44 -12.17 -1.14 2.22
CA ASP A 44 -13.53 -1.28 2.74
C ASP A 44 -14.09 -2.71 2.53
N GLU A 45 -13.63 -3.42 1.49
CA GLU A 45 -13.99 -4.82 1.25
C GLU A 45 -13.22 -5.78 2.18
N ASP A 46 -11.97 -5.45 2.49
CA ASP A 46 -11.08 -6.22 3.37
C ASP A 46 -10.10 -5.29 4.11
N GLU A 47 -10.46 -4.96 5.37
CA GLU A 47 -9.74 -4.00 6.21
C GLU A 47 -8.31 -4.45 6.57
N ASP A 48 -8.03 -5.75 6.48
CA ASP A 48 -6.76 -6.37 6.85
C ASP A 48 -5.95 -6.82 5.62
N CYS A 49 -6.34 -6.39 4.42
CA CYS A 49 -5.62 -6.73 3.19
C CYS A 49 -4.24 -6.06 3.15
N ILE A 50 -3.21 -6.83 3.53
CA ILE A 50 -1.81 -6.38 3.63
C ILE A 50 -1.30 -5.70 2.34
N PRO A 51 -1.55 -6.24 1.12
CA PRO A 51 -1.15 -5.58 -0.13
C PRO A 51 -1.80 -4.20 -0.34
N VAL A 52 -3.07 -4.04 0.04
CA VAL A 52 -3.79 -2.76 -0.07
C VAL A 52 -3.25 -1.74 0.93
N LEU A 53 -3.07 -2.14 2.19
CA LEU A 53 -2.46 -1.31 3.23
C LEU A 53 -1.04 -0.86 2.83
N SER A 54 -0.26 -1.77 2.26
CA SER A 54 1.09 -1.51 1.75
C SER A 54 1.10 -0.48 0.62
N ASN A 55 0.15 -0.59 -0.31
CA ASN A 55 -0.01 0.36 -1.41
C ASN A 55 -0.52 1.73 -0.95
N LEU A 56 -1.44 1.79 0.00
CA LEU A 56 -1.86 3.06 0.62
C LEU A 56 -0.69 3.74 1.33
N GLY A 57 0.07 3.00 2.15
CA GLY A 57 1.29 3.53 2.79
C GLY A 57 2.29 4.07 1.77
N HIS A 58 2.46 3.38 0.64
CA HIS A 58 3.33 3.83 -0.44
C HIS A 58 2.81 5.10 -1.10
N LEU A 59 1.51 5.17 -1.40
CA LEU A 59 0.86 6.35 -1.99
C LEU A 59 1.03 7.58 -1.11
N TYR A 60 0.63 7.50 0.16
CA TYR A 60 0.73 8.64 1.09
C TYR A 60 2.18 9.07 1.29
N GLY A 61 3.09 8.12 1.50
CA GLY A 61 4.48 8.44 1.82
C GLY A 61 5.29 8.92 0.62
N ARG A 62 5.19 8.23 -0.52
CA ARG A 62 6.02 8.49 -1.70
C ARG A 62 5.45 9.59 -2.59
N HIS A 63 4.14 9.63 -2.76
CA HIS A 63 3.50 10.53 -3.74
C HIS A 63 2.89 11.77 -3.08
N LEU A 64 2.22 11.60 -1.93
CA LEU A 64 1.56 12.73 -1.25
C LEU A 64 2.45 13.41 -0.20
N SER A 65 3.56 12.80 0.19
CA SER A 65 4.43 13.26 1.29
C SER A 65 3.71 13.40 2.63
N GLU A 66 2.59 12.69 2.80
CA GLU A 66 1.88 12.55 4.08
C GLU A 66 2.53 11.45 4.91
N PHE A 67 3.65 11.79 5.54
CA PHE A 67 4.50 10.81 6.20
C PHE A 67 3.87 10.19 7.45
N GLU A 68 3.07 10.95 8.20
CA GLU A 68 2.33 10.45 9.36
C GLU A 68 1.35 9.35 8.93
N THR A 69 0.48 9.67 7.98
CA THR A 69 -0.48 8.73 7.38
C THR A 69 0.21 7.49 6.82
N ALA A 70 1.33 7.65 6.11
CA ALA A 70 2.10 6.53 5.60
C ALA A 70 2.62 5.61 6.72
N VAL A 71 3.15 6.19 7.80
CA VAL A 71 3.62 5.43 8.97
C VAL A 71 2.47 4.66 9.61
N GLU A 72 1.28 5.25 9.75
CA GLU A 72 0.10 4.58 10.30
C GLU A 72 -0.29 3.34 9.49
N TYR A 73 -0.33 3.44 8.16
CA TYR A 73 -0.61 2.28 7.30
C TYR A 73 0.45 1.17 7.44
N TYR A 74 1.73 1.54 7.49
CA TYR A 74 2.78 0.53 7.71
C TYR A 74 2.76 -0.06 9.12
N ASP A 75 2.34 0.69 10.13
CA ASP A 75 2.11 0.16 11.47
C ASP A 75 0.97 -0.86 11.47
N ARG A 76 -0.10 -0.65 10.70
CA ARG A 76 -1.15 -1.66 10.50
C ARG A 76 -0.62 -2.91 9.81
N VAL A 77 0.19 -2.78 8.75
CA VAL A 77 0.83 -3.94 8.09
C VAL A 77 1.69 -4.71 9.08
N LEU A 78 2.51 -4.03 9.89
CA LEU A 78 3.37 -4.67 10.88
C LEU A 78 2.60 -5.26 12.08
N HIS A 79 1.37 -4.82 12.33
CA HIS A 79 0.50 -5.44 13.31
C HIS A 79 0.00 -6.81 12.82
N LEU A 80 -0.33 -6.93 11.53
CA LEU A 80 -0.82 -8.15 10.90
C LEU A 80 0.32 -9.12 10.55
N GLU A 81 1.42 -8.58 10.02
CA GLU A 81 2.61 -9.32 9.61
C GLU A 81 3.87 -8.68 10.22
N PRO A 82 4.19 -9.03 11.49
CA PRO A 82 5.31 -8.43 12.22
C PRO A 82 6.68 -8.66 11.58
N ASP A 83 6.82 -9.69 10.74
CA ASP A 83 8.04 -10.04 10.02
C ASP A 83 8.18 -9.35 8.66
N ASN A 84 7.15 -8.63 8.18
CA ASN A 84 7.16 -7.92 6.90
C ASN A 84 8.34 -6.94 6.80
N ALA A 85 9.40 -7.36 6.09
CA ALA A 85 10.64 -6.60 6.01
C ALA A 85 10.45 -5.27 5.28
N TRP A 86 9.60 -5.26 4.25
CA TRP A 86 9.37 -4.08 3.43
C TRP A 86 8.60 -3.00 4.20
N ALA A 87 7.53 -3.36 4.90
CA ALA A 87 6.77 -2.43 5.75
C ALA A 87 7.65 -1.84 6.86
N ARG A 88 8.51 -2.67 7.48
CA ARG A 88 9.45 -2.20 8.51
C ARG A 88 10.42 -1.15 7.96
N ASP A 89 10.98 -1.40 6.78
CA ASP A 89 11.92 -0.49 6.13
C ASP A 89 11.25 0.79 5.63
N ALA A 90 10.05 0.67 5.04
CA ALA A 90 9.25 1.81 4.59
C ALA A 90 8.83 2.70 5.77
N ARG A 91 8.29 2.12 6.84
CA ARG A 91 7.97 2.83 8.08
C ARG A 91 9.17 3.56 8.65
N ARG A 92 10.32 2.87 8.78
CA ARG A 92 11.57 3.46 9.29
C ARG A 92 12.06 4.62 8.41
N ARG A 93 11.83 4.56 7.09
CA ARG A 93 12.16 5.66 6.18
C ARG A 93 11.29 6.88 6.47
N TYR A 94 9.98 6.70 6.61
CA TYR A 94 9.03 7.81 6.79
C TYR A 94 9.06 8.43 8.18
N MET A 95 9.31 7.65 9.24
CA MET A 95 9.47 8.18 10.60
C MET A 95 10.55 9.27 10.71
N ARG A 96 11.58 9.25 9.84
CA ARG A 96 12.62 10.30 9.81
C ARG A 96 12.09 11.69 9.46
N PHE A 97 10.92 11.78 8.85
CA PHE A 97 10.28 13.02 8.45
C PHE A 97 9.16 13.46 9.39
N VAL A 98 8.67 12.55 10.25
CA VAL A 98 7.63 12.82 11.25
C VAL A 98 8.24 13.42 12.54
N ASP A 99 9.48 13.08 12.87
CA ASP A 99 10.14 13.43 14.15
C ASP A 99 10.70 14.88 14.20
N LYS A 100 10.02 15.89 13.63
CA LYS A 100 10.50 17.28 13.60
C LYS A 100 9.48 18.31 14.09
#